data_AF-A0A6M1NCM8-F1
#
_entry.id   AF-A0A6M1NCM8-F1
#
_cell.length_a   1.000
_cell.length_b   1.000
_cell.length_c   1.000
_cell.angle_alpha   90.00
_cell.angle_beta   90.00
_cell.angle_gamma   90.00
#
_symmetry.space_group_name_H-M   'P 1'
#
loop_
_entity.id
_entity.type
_entity.pdbx_description
1 polymer ?
#
loop_
_entity_poly.entity_id
_entity_poly.type
_entity_poly.pdbx_seq_one_letter_code
_entity_poly.pdbx_strand_id
1 'polypeptide(L)'
;MMLEIELPLLRQIDLAYVAKIKQLLTVIAESVPFIPNVSKLSEKIGINRSTLLSYLHYLDEIELTRNLFRSSEGISLLQKPSKIYLENTNLLYLLAQENANRGNLRETFFANQVGYAYELNYAEQGDFTVNNQYTFEIGGKDKTEKQVKGLDNAYIVSDDITHGFHHKIPLWLFGFLY
;
A
#
# COMPACT_ATOMS: atom_id res chain seq x y z
N MET A 1 -8.12 -9.42 -17.38
CA MET A 1 -7.36 -8.86 -18.51
C MET A 1 -5.93 -8.57 -18.08
N MET A 2 -5.69 -7.72 -17.08
CA MET A 2 -4.33 -7.46 -16.57
C MET A 2 -3.59 -8.75 -16.14
N LEU A 3 -4.20 -9.59 -15.31
CA LEU A 3 -3.55 -10.82 -14.83
C LEU A 3 -3.45 -11.92 -15.90
N GLU A 4 -4.49 -12.10 -16.72
CA GLU A 4 -4.58 -13.20 -17.68
C GLU A 4 -3.90 -12.91 -19.03
N ILE A 5 -3.68 -11.64 -19.38
CA ILE A 5 -3.18 -11.23 -20.69
C ILE A 5 -1.89 -10.41 -20.53
N GLU A 6 -1.93 -9.30 -19.78
CA GLU A 6 -0.78 -8.39 -19.72
C GLU A 6 0.43 -9.00 -19.01
N LEU A 7 0.23 -9.62 -17.84
CA LEU A 7 1.34 -10.24 -17.11
C LEU A 7 2.03 -11.37 -17.90
N PRO A 8 1.30 -12.33 -18.52
CA PRO A 8 1.93 -13.31 -19.40
C PRO A 8 2.65 -12.68 -20.60
N LEU A 9 2.04 -11.69 -21.25
CA LEU A 9 2.58 -11.09 -22.47
C LEU A 9 3.82 -10.22 -22.21
N LEU A 10 3.78 -9.38 -21.17
CA LEU A 10 4.77 -8.33 -20.90
C LEU A 10 5.81 -8.74 -19.86
N ARG A 11 5.51 -9.71 -19.01
CA ARG A 11 6.37 -10.16 -17.90
C ARG A 11 6.67 -11.66 -17.93
N GLN A 12 6.19 -12.37 -18.96
CA GLN A 12 6.42 -13.81 -19.17
C GLN A 12 5.97 -14.67 -17.98
N ILE A 13 4.93 -14.23 -17.25
CA ILE A 13 4.33 -15.05 -16.20
C ILE A 13 3.57 -16.21 -16.85
N ASP A 14 3.87 -17.44 -16.44
CA ASP A 14 3.09 -18.60 -16.88
C ASP A 14 1.65 -18.48 -16.34
N LEU A 15 0.68 -18.67 -17.23
CA LEU A 15 -0.76 -18.65 -16.95
C LEU A 15 -1.14 -19.55 -15.78
N ALA A 16 -0.41 -20.64 -15.54
CA ALA A 16 -0.59 -21.52 -14.39
C ALA A 16 -0.45 -20.79 -13.04
N TYR A 17 0.31 -19.69 -12.97
CA TYR A 17 0.50 -18.89 -11.76
C TYR A 17 -0.55 -17.79 -11.57
N VAL A 18 -1.41 -17.51 -12.55
CA VAL A 18 -2.44 -16.46 -12.41
C VAL A 18 -3.38 -16.75 -11.24
N ALA A 19 -3.76 -18.02 -11.03
CA ALA A 19 -4.58 -18.41 -9.89
C ALA A 19 -3.88 -18.13 -8.55
N LYS A 20 -2.56 -18.34 -8.48
CA LYS A 20 -1.74 -18.06 -7.30
C LYS A 20 -1.59 -16.55 -7.04
N ILE A 21 -1.50 -15.75 -8.10
CA ILE A 21 -1.49 -14.28 -8.00
C ILE A 21 -2.82 -13.76 -7.46
N LYS A 22 -3.95 -14.32 -7.90
CA LYS A 22 -5.27 -13.97 -7.34
C LYS A 22 -5.36 -14.29 -5.85
N GLN A 23 -4.88 -15.46 -5.44
CA GLN A 23 -4.80 -15.83 -4.02
C GLN A 23 -3.91 -14.86 -3.23
N LEU A 24 -2.78 -14.43 -3.80
CA LEU A 24 -1.91 -13.44 -3.19
C LEU A 24 -2.65 -12.10 -2.96
N LEU A 25 -3.38 -11.60 -3.95
CA LEU A 25 -4.18 -10.39 -3.83
C LEU A 25 -5.24 -10.50 -2.73
N THR A 26 -5.93 -11.64 -2.62
CA THR A 26 -6.87 -11.90 -1.51
C THR A 26 -6.16 -11.87 -0.15
N VAL A 27 -4.99 -12.52 -0.03
CA VAL A 27 -4.20 -12.52 1.22
C VAL A 27 -3.77 -11.10 1.60
N ILE A 28 -3.37 -10.27 0.64
CA ILE A 28 -3.03 -8.86 0.87
C ILE A 28 -4.26 -8.09 1.35
N ALA A 29 -5.42 -8.30 0.72
CA ALA A 29 -6.66 -7.61 1.06
C ALA A 29 -7.12 -7.88 2.50
N GLU A 30 -7.01 -9.13 2.95
CA GLU A 30 -7.47 -9.58 4.27
C GLU A 30 -6.48 -9.24 5.40
N SER A 31 -5.22 -8.99 5.07
CA SER A 31 -4.17 -8.78 6.06
C SER A 31 -3.91 -7.29 6.26
N VAL A 32 -4.33 -6.72 7.39
CA VAL A 32 -4.21 -5.29 7.66
C VAL A 32 -3.43 -5.01 8.95
N PRO A 33 -2.29 -4.30 8.91
CA PRO A 33 -1.50 -3.94 7.72
C PRO A 33 -0.76 -5.15 7.11
N PHE A 34 -0.59 -5.21 5.79
CA PHE A 34 0.20 -6.28 5.18
C PHE A 34 1.69 -5.94 5.14
N ILE A 35 2.44 -6.55 6.04
CA ILE A 35 3.90 -6.57 6.03
C ILE A 35 4.33 -7.95 5.53
N PRO A 36 4.89 -8.05 4.30
CA PRO A 36 5.11 -9.34 3.69
C PRO A 36 6.18 -10.14 4.46
N ASN A 37 5.85 -11.37 4.85
CA ASN A 37 6.86 -12.37 5.18
C ASN A 37 7.09 -13.23 3.94
N VAL A 38 8.02 -12.79 3.08
CA VAL A 38 8.26 -13.41 1.76
C VAL A 38 8.57 -14.89 1.89
N SER A 39 9.31 -15.33 2.91
CA SER A 39 9.59 -16.75 3.13
C SER A 39 8.31 -17.55 3.37
N LYS A 40 7.51 -17.17 4.38
CA LYS A 40 6.25 -17.86 4.70
C LYS A 40 5.23 -17.80 3.56
N LEU A 41 5.19 -16.68 2.85
CA LEU A 41 4.26 -16.48 1.75
C LEU A 41 4.65 -17.31 0.52
N SER A 42 5.96 -17.39 0.22
CA SER A 42 6.49 -18.23 -0.86
C SER A 42 6.18 -19.72 -0.63
N GLU A 43 6.30 -20.18 0.62
CA GLU A 43 5.91 -21.52 1.04
C GLU A 43 4.39 -21.74 0.89
N LYS A 44 3.56 -20.83 1.41
CA LYS A 44 2.09 -20.94 1.35
C LYS A 44 1.56 -20.95 -0.08
N ILE A 45 2.14 -20.15 -0.97
CA ILE A 45 1.74 -20.05 -2.40
C ILE A 45 2.39 -21.15 -3.25
N GLY A 46 3.47 -21.78 -2.74
CA GLY A 46 4.23 -22.79 -3.46
C GLY A 46 4.95 -22.21 -4.68
N ILE A 47 5.67 -21.10 -4.49
CA ILE A 47 6.59 -20.51 -5.48
C ILE A 47 7.90 -20.15 -4.79
N ASN A 48 9.00 -20.04 -5.53
CA ASN A 48 10.26 -19.63 -4.93
C ASN A 48 10.23 -18.13 -4.53
N ARG A 49 11.13 -17.76 -3.61
CA ARG A 49 11.19 -16.42 -3.01
C ARG A 49 11.41 -15.30 -4.05
N SER A 50 12.33 -15.49 -5.01
CA SER A 50 12.64 -14.48 -6.02
C SER A 50 11.47 -14.25 -6.98
N THR A 51 10.77 -15.32 -7.37
CA THR A 51 9.56 -15.24 -8.21
C THR A 51 8.46 -14.48 -7.49
N LEU A 52 8.24 -14.74 -6.20
CA LEU A 52 7.26 -13.98 -5.42
C LEU A 52 7.61 -12.49 -5.38
N LEU A 53 8.89 -12.14 -5.20
CA LEU A 53 9.33 -10.75 -5.21
C LEU A 53 9.11 -10.08 -6.58
N SER A 54 9.45 -10.77 -7.67
CA SER A 54 9.13 -10.30 -9.03
C SER A 54 7.63 -10.10 -9.22
N TYR A 55 6.78 -11.00 -8.72
CA TYR A 55 5.33 -10.85 -8.83
C TYR A 55 4.80 -9.67 -8.04
N LEU A 56 5.31 -9.42 -6.83
CA LEU A 56 4.95 -8.22 -6.06
C LEU A 56 5.35 -6.95 -6.80
N HIS A 57 6.52 -6.93 -7.43
CA HIS A 57 6.94 -5.80 -8.27
C HIS A 57 6.03 -5.63 -9.49
N TYR A 58 5.71 -6.72 -10.20
CA TYR A 58 4.85 -6.63 -11.38
C TYR A 58 3.42 -6.18 -11.03
N LEU A 59 2.88 -6.61 -9.90
CA LEU A 59 1.57 -6.16 -9.40
C LEU A 59 1.53 -4.67 -9.09
N ASP A 60 2.65 -4.09 -8.67
CA ASP A 60 2.84 -2.66 -8.45
C ASP A 60 2.94 -1.91 -9.77
N GLU A 61 3.71 -2.44 -10.74
CA GLU A 61 3.81 -1.86 -12.09
C GLU A 61 2.47 -1.81 -12.85
N ILE A 62 1.57 -2.78 -12.61
CA ILE A 62 0.24 -2.82 -13.24
C ILE A 62 -0.86 -2.22 -12.36
N GLU A 63 -0.50 -1.46 -11.32
CA GLU A 63 -1.45 -0.70 -10.48
C GLU A 63 -2.50 -1.58 -9.79
N LEU A 64 -2.13 -2.80 -9.37
CA LEU A 64 -2.97 -3.64 -8.51
C LEU A 64 -2.57 -3.59 -7.04
N THR A 65 -1.29 -3.32 -6.78
CA THR A 65 -0.75 -3.10 -5.44
C THR A 65 0.03 -1.80 -5.40
N ARG A 66 0.31 -1.32 -4.19
CA ARG A 66 1.28 -0.26 -3.94
C ARG A 66 2.33 -0.74 -2.96
N ASN A 67 3.57 -0.86 -3.41
CA ASN A 67 4.70 -1.34 -2.62
C ASN A 67 5.47 -0.17 -2.00
N LEU A 68 5.54 -0.12 -0.66
CA LEU A 68 6.33 0.88 0.04
C LEU A 68 7.71 0.35 0.41
N PHE A 69 8.73 1.13 0.07
CA PHE A 69 10.13 0.86 0.43
C PHE A 69 10.65 1.94 1.38
N ARG A 70 11.76 1.66 2.06
CA ARG A 70 12.42 2.66 2.90
C ARG A 70 13.17 3.64 2.00
N SER A 71 13.07 4.93 2.29
CA SER A 71 13.70 6.01 1.49
C SER A 71 15.22 5.88 1.32
N SER A 72 15.90 5.18 2.23
CA SER A 72 17.36 4.97 2.19
C SER A 72 17.80 3.85 1.25
N GLU A 73 16.87 3.09 0.68
CA GLU A 73 17.17 1.91 -0.14
C GLU A 73 16.83 2.19 -1.60
N GLY A 74 17.77 1.95 -2.52
CA GLY A 74 17.46 2.01 -3.95
C GLY A 74 16.50 0.88 -4.36
N ILE A 75 15.46 1.22 -5.12
CA ILE A 75 14.42 0.25 -5.52
C ILE A 75 14.99 -0.74 -6.55
N SER A 76 15.02 -2.02 -6.18
CA SER A 76 15.39 -3.11 -7.11
C SER A 76 14.28 -4.14 -7.23
N LEU A 77 14.22 -4.83 -8.38
CA LEU A 77 13.20 -5.85 -8.68
C LEU A 77 13.05 -6.94 -7.60
N LEU A 78 14.14 -7.30 -6.92
CA LEU A 78 14.16 -8.36 -5.91
C LEU A 78 14.18 -7.81 -4.48
N GLN A 79 14.00 -6.50 -4.31
CA GLN A 79 13.90 -5.92 -2.99
C GLN A 79 12.56 -6.27 -2.36
N LYS A 80 12.61 -6.64 -1.09
CA LYS A 80 11.41 -6.89 -0.30
C LYS A 80 10.77 -5.54 0.06
N PRO A 81 9.49 -5.29 -0.29
CA PRO A 81 8.78 -4.12 0.22
C PRO A 81 8.54 -4.20 1.73
N SER A 82 8.57 -3.04 2.39
CA SER A 82 8.37 -2.92 3.83
C SER A 82 6.89 -3.03 4.21
N LYS A 83 6.00 -2.47 3.38
CA LYS A 83 4.54 -2.53 3.53
C LYS A 83 3.92 -2.57 2.13
N ILE A 84 2.79 -3.26 1.98
CA ILE A 84 2.06 -3.31 0.70
C ILE A 84 0.60 -2.98 0.96
N TYR A 85 0.04 -2.16 0.08
CA TYR A 85 -1.38 -1.89 -0.01
C TYR A 85 -1.94 -2.46 -1.31
N LEU A 86 -3.25 -2.70 -1.37
CA LEU A 86 -3.92 -2.71 -2.66
C LEU A 86 -3.93 -1.30 -3.23
N GLU A 87 -3.96 -1.19 -4.55
CA GLU A 87 -3.79 0.12 -5.20
C GLU A 87 -4.95 1.09 -4.86
N ASN A 88 -6.18 0.61 -4.75
CA ASN A 88 -7.35 1.42 -4.41
C ASN A 88 -8.36 0.69 -3.51
N THR A 89 -9.28 1.46 -2.92
CA THR A 89 -10.30 0.96 -1.99
C THR A 89 -11.33 0.03 -2.64
N ASN A 90 -11.57 0.13 -3.95
CA ASN A 90 -12.51 -0.78 -4.63
C ASN A 90 -11.96 -2.20 -4.67
N LEU A 91 -10.64 -2.37 -4.87
CA LEU A 91 -9.98 -3.67 -4.78
C LEU A 91 -10.11 -4.26 -3.38
N LEU A 92 -10.00 -3.44 -2.32
CA LEU A 92 -10.23 -3.89 -0.95
C LEU A 92 -11.66 -4.41 -0.75
N TYR A 93 -12.67 -3.66 -1.17
CA TYR A 93 -14.06 -4.11 -1.06
C TYR A 93 -14.34 -5.37 -1.89
N LEU A 94 -13.73 -5.49 -3.07
CA LEU A 94 -13.89 -6.67 -3.92
C LEU A 94 -13.29 -7.93 -3.30
N LEU A 95 -12.08 -7.82 -2.74
CA LEU A 95 -11.28 -8.97 -2.33
C LEU A 95 -11.45 -9.34 -0.85
N ALA A 96 -11.61 -8.36 0.04
CA ALA A 96 -11.83 -8.59 1.46
C ALA A 96 -13.32 -8.62 1.84
N GLN A 97 -14.21 -8.08 0.99
CA GLN A 97 -15.65 -8.01 1.23
C GLN A 97 -15.97 -7.44 2.62
N GLU A 98 -16.67 -8.19 3.47
CA GLU A 98 -17.05 -7.78 4.83
C GLU A 98 -15.84 -7.60 5.77
N ASN A 99 -14.68 -8.15 5.41
CA ASN A 99 -13.44 -8.02 6.19
C ASN A 99 -12.65 -6.74 5.85
N ALA A 100 -13.19 -5.84 5.01
CA ALA A 100 -12.53 -4.59 4.67
C ALA A 100 -12.31 -3.71 5.92
N ASN A 101 -11.07 -3.68 6.41
CA ASN A 101 -10.72 -2.92 7.60
C ASN A 101 -10.76 -1.41 7.34
N ARG A 102 -11.47 -0.67 8.18
CA ARG A 102 -11.65 0.79 8.05
C ARG A 102 -10.35 1.58 8.14
N GLY A 103 -9.37 1.14 8.93
CA GLY A 103 -8.03 1.73 8.97
C GLY A 103 -7.33 1.56 7.63
N ASN A 104 -7.33 0.34 7.08
CA ASN A 104 -6.72 0.07 5.77
C ASN A 104 -7.34 0.89 4.65
N LEU A 105 -8.67 1.04 4.67
CA LEU A 105 -9.38 1.82 3.65
C LEU A 105 -8.90 3.27 3.65
N ARG A 106 -8.65 3.87 4.83
CA ARG A 106 -8.15 5.24 4.94
C ARG A 106 -6.72 5.36 4.44
N GLU A 107 -5.85 4.45 4.86
CA GLU A 107 -4.45 4.41 4.42
C GLU A 107 -4.36 4.17 2.91
N THR A 108 -5.16 3.25 2.37
CA THR A 108 -5.23 2.94 0.93
C THR A 108 -5.76 4.11 0.12
N PHE A 109 -6.81 4.78 0.60
CA PHE A 109 -7.31 6.00 -0.05
C PHE A 109 -6.24 7.08 -0.09
N PHE A 110 -5.59 7.37 1.04
CA PHE A 110 -4.50 8.35 1.09
C PHE A 110 -3.37 7.98 0.10
N ALA A 111 -2.95 6.71 0.12
CA ALA A 111 -1.87 6.23 -0.72
C ALA A 111 -2.20 6.31 -2.22
N ASN A 112 -3.44 5.99 -2.59
CA ASN A 112 -3.94 6.11 -3.95
C ASN A 112 -3.95 7.57 -4.42
N GLN A 113 -4.53 8.48 -3.64
CA GLN A 113 -4.70 9.88 -4.04
C GLN A 113 -3.37 10.64 -4.08
N VAL A 114 -2.54 10.50 -3.05
CA VAL A 114 -1.24 11.20 -2.97
C VAL A 114 -0.22 10.57 -3.91
N GLY A 115 -0.25 9.23 -4.01
CA GLY A 115 0.69 8.45 -4.81
C GLY A 115 0.51 8.56 -6.32
N TYR A 116 -0.49 9.31 -6.78
CA TYR A 116 -0.65 9.68 -8.18
C TYR A 116 0.36 10.76 -8.62
N ALA A 117 0.55 11.78 -7.77
CA ALA A 117 1.39 12.95 -8.09
C ALA A 117 2.72 12.97 -7.33
N TYR A 118 2.85 12.20 -6.26
CA TYR A 118 3.98 12.27 -5.34
C TYR A 118 4.54 10.90 -4.99
N GLU A 119 5.83 10.87 -4.64
CA GLU A 119 6.51 9.66 -4.21
C GLU A 119 6.08 9.30 -2.78
N LEU A 120 5.62 8.07 -2.59
CA LEU A 120 5.25 7.51 -1.29
C LEU A 120 6.26 6.46 -0.85
N ASN A 121 6.80 6.63 0.35
CA ASN A 121 7.74 5.71 0.96
C ASN A 121 7.28 5.26 2.35
N TYR A 122 7.81 4.12 2.80
CA TYR A 122 7.59 3.61 4.15
C TYR A 122 8.24 4.54 5.18
N ALA A 123 7.49 4.85 6.24
CA ALA A 123 7.98 5.66 7.36
C ALA A 123 8.31 4.77 8.58
N GLU A 124 9.41 5.06 9.28
CA GLU A 124 9.70 4.44 10.59
C GLU A 124 8.76 4.95 11.70
N GLN A 125 8.26 6.17 11.51
CA GLN A 125 7.31 6.85 12.39
C GLN A 125 6.24 7.46 11.49
N GLY A 126 4.96 7.20 11.79
CA GLY A 126 3.87 7.52 10.86
C GLY A 126 3.54 6.34 9.93
N ASP A 127 2.64 6.58 8.98
CA ASP A 127 2.26 5.58 7.97
C ASP A 127 3.03 5.76 6.66
N PHE A 128 3.25 7.01 6.23
CA PHE A 128 3.89 7.34 4.95
C PHE A 128 4.87 8.50 5.09
N THR A 129 5.93 8.47 4.28
CA THR A 129 6.66 9.68 3.91
C THR A 129 6.33 10.07 2.48
N VAL A 130 6.11 11.35 2.23
CA VAL A 130 5.83 11.92 0.90
C VAL A 130 7.05 12.71 0.45
N ASN A 131 7.58 12.38 -0.73
CA ASN A 131 8.79 12.96 -1.31
C ASN A 131 9.99 12.99 -0.34
N ASN A 132 10.02 12.06 0.64
CA ASN A 132 11.01 12.01 1.72
C ASN A 132 11.14 13.30 2.55
N GLN A 133 10.11 14.16 2.54
CA GLN A 133 10.11 15.46 3.21
C GLN A 133 9.03 15.60 4.28
N TYR A 134 7.88 15.00 4.04
CA TYR A 134 6.70 15.14 4.90
C TYR A 134 6.28 13.77 5.44
N THR A 135 5.97 13.69 6.72
CA THR A 135 5.49 12.46 7.35
C THR A 135 3.99 12.56 7.60
N PHE A 136 3.23 11.56 7.17
CA PHE A 136 1.79 11.52 7.35
C PHE A 136 1.38 10.29 8.16
N GLU A 137 0.53 10.53 9.16
CA GLU A 137 -0.09 9.51 9.99
C GLU A 137 -1.60 9.51 9.74
N ILE A 138 -2.15 8.39 9.31
CA ILE A 138 -3.53 8.29 8.87
C ILE A 138 -4.38 7.67 9.99
N GLY A 139 -5.59 8.15 10.17
CA GLY A 139 -6.48 7.62 11.19
C GLY A 139 -7.90 8.16 11.15
N GLY A 140 -8.69 7.80 12.17
CA GLY A 140 -9.99 8.42 12.41
C GLY A 140 -9.88 9.71 13.22
N LYS A 141 -11.04 10.33 13.50
CA LYS A 141 -11.15 11.60 14.25
C LYS A 141 -10.28 11.67 15.53
N ASP A 142 -10.21 10.57 16.28
CA ASP A 142 -9.56 10.48 17.59
C ASP A 142 -8.04 10.23 17.50
N LYS A 143 -7.48 10.20 16.29
CA LYS A 143 -6.05 10.00 16.07
C LYS A 143 -5.26 11.17 16.71
N THR A 144 -4.22 10.81 17.45
CA THR A 144 -3.37 11.74 18.21
C THR A 144 -1.96 11.79 17.62
N GLU A 145 -1.20 12.83 17.96
CA GLU A 145 0.16 13.07 17.44
C GLU A 145 1.22 12.11 18.01
N LYS A 146 0.82 11.07 18.75
CA LYS A 146 1.75 10.18 19.46
C LYS A 146 2.79 9.54 18.55
N GLN A 147 2.39 9.11 17.35
CA GLN A 147 3.29 8.41 16.41
C GLN A 147 4.27 9.33 15.68
N VAL A 148 3.94 10.62 15.58
CA VAL A 148 4.72 11.62 14.83
C VAL A 148 5.32 12.69 15.73
N LYS A 149 5.30 12.45 17.05
CA LYS A 149 5.72 13.42 18.05
C LYS A 149 7.21 13.70 17.92
N GLY A 150 7.56 14.98 17.76
CA GLY A 150 8.95 15.42 17.66
C GLY A 150 9.54 15.29 16.26
N LEU A 151 8.73 14.96 15.26
CA LEU A 151 9.10 15.09 13.86
C LEU A 151 8.73 16.48 13.35
N ASP A 152 9.68 17.13 12.69
CA ASP A 152 9.38 18.30 11.87
C ASP A 152 8.60 17.87 10.62
N ASN A 153 7.75 18.76 10.11
CA ASN A 153 6.97 18.53 8.88
C ASN A 153 6.06 17.27 8.91
N ALA A 154 5.54 16.92 10.08
CA ALA A 154 4.62 15.81 10.24
C ALA A 154 3.16 16.25 10.41
N TYR A 155 2.23 15.46 9.87
CA TYR A 155 0.82 15.77 9.83
C TYR A 155 -0.03 14.55 10.17
N ILE A 156 -1.16 14.79 10.84
CA ILE A 156 -2.20 13.77 11.04
C ILE A 156 -3.25 13.96 9.96
N VAL A 157 -3.52 12.90 9.21
CA VAL A 157 -4.64 12.85 8.28
C VAL A 157 -5.79 12.10 8.93
N SER A 158 -6.90 12.79 9.19
CA SER A 158 -8.03 12.23 9.94
C SER A 158 -9.29 12.10 9.08
N ASP A 159 -9.86 10.91 9.09
CA ASP A 159 -11.23 10.63 8.65
C ASP A 159 -12.25 11.12 9.70
N ASP A 160 -13.51 11.30 9.30
CA ASP A 160 -14.64 11.77 10.13
C ASP A 160 -14.48 13.18 10.73
N ILE A 161 -13.76 14.09 10.05
CA ILE A 161 -13.66 15.51 10.44
C ILE A 161 -13.97 16.44 9.26
N THR A 162 -14.58 17.60 9.54
CA THR A 162 -14.97 18.58 8.50
C THR A 162 -13.95 19.70 8.32
N HIS A 163 -13.13 19.98 9.32
CA HIS A 163 -12.11 21.04 9.29
C HIS A 163 -10.84 20.55 9.98
N GLY A 164 -9.71 21.02 9.47
CA GLY A 164 -8.41 20.79 10.08
C GLY A 164 -8.11 21.78 11.22
N PHE A 165 -7.12 21.44 12.04
CA PHE A 165 -6.59 22.34 13.05
C PHE A 165 -5.11 22.03 13.28
N HIS A 166 -4.25 23.05 13.25
CA HIS A 166 -2.79 22.91 13.24
C HIS A 166 -2.30 21.88 12.21
N HIS A 167 -1.66 20.80 12.67
CA HIS A 167 -1.07 19.75 11.82
C HIS A 167 -2.07 18.64 11.46
N LYS A 168 -3.35 18.79 11.81
CA LYS A 168 -4.41 17.83 11.45
C LYS A 168 -5.15 18.27 10.19
N ILE A 169 -5.17 17.39 9.19
CA ILE A 169 -5.78 17.61 7.86
C ILE A 169 -6.94 16.60 7.67
N PRO A 170 -8.13 17.02 7.25
CA PRO A 170 -9.20 16.10 6.87
C PRO A 170 -8.82 15.19 5.70
N LEU A 171 -9.02 13.88 5.85
CA LEU A 171 -8.67 12.88 4.82
C LEU A 171 -9.35 13.15 3.48
N TRP A 172 -10.61 13.59 3.50
CA TRP A 172 -11.39 13.82 2.29
C TRP A 172 -10.82 14.94 1.39
N LEU A 173 -9.98 15.85 1.92
CA LEU A 173 -9.33 16.88 1.11
C LEU A 173 -8.36 16.30 0.09
N PHE A 174 -7.78 15.14 0.37
CA PHE A 174 -6.85 14.47 -0.54
C PHE A 174 -7.55 13.94 -1.80
N GLY A 175 -8.88 13.81 -1.79
CA GLY A 175 -9.65 13.47 -2.98
C GLY A 175 -9.74 14.59 -4.02
N PHE A 176 -9.15 15.76 -3.77
CA PHE A 176 -9.10 16.91 -4.70
C PHE A 176 -7.73 17.12 -5.35
N LEU A 177 -6.81 16.13 -5.27
CA LEU A 177 -5.45 16.24 -5.81
C LEU A 177 -5.35 15.89 -7.32
N TYR A 178 -6.47 15.91 -8.05
CA TYR A 178 -6.58 15.60 -9.48
C TYR A 178 -6.45 16.84 -10.38
#